data_AF-A0A960G2M5-F1
#
_entry.id   AF-A0A960G2M5-F1
#
_cell.length_a   1.000
_cell.length_b   1.000
_cell.length_c   1.000
_cell.angle_alpha   90.00
_cell.angle_beta   90.00
_cell.angle_gamma   90.00
#
_symmetry.space_group_name_H-M   'P 1'
#
loop_
_entity.id
_entity.type
_entity.pdbx_description
1 polymer ?
#
loop_
_entity_poly.entity_id
_entity_poly.type
_entity_poly.pdbx_seq_one_letter_code
_entity_poly.pdbx_strand_id
1 'polypeptide(L)' 'SGAEIHIEERPAEELLSWHGQPTAPPGTPVWNPAFDVTPGELVAAFITEVGILRPPYPESITAAFARGVDT' A
#
# COMPACT_ATOMS: atom_id res chain seq x y z
N SER A 1 3.34 5.84 -12.94
CA SER A 1 1.95 5.69 -12.43
C SER A 1 1.96 4.67 -11.29
N GLY A 2 0.90 4.55 -10.48
CA GLY A 2 0.80 3.46 -9.49
C GLY A 2 0.71 2.06 -10.12
N ALA A 3 0.41 1.97 -11.43
CA ALA A 3 0.35 0.72 -12.19
C ALA A 3 1.67 -0.06 -12.27
N GLU A 4 2.80 0.56 -11.90
CA GLU A 4 4.12 -0.09 -11.89
C GLU A 4 4.41 -0.83 -10.58
N ILE A 5 3.56 -0.68 -9.56
CA ILE A 5 3.70 -1.34 -8.26
C ILE A 5 3.21 -2.79 -8.40
N HIS A 6 4.10 -3.76 -8.16
CA HIS A 6 3.72 -5.17 -8.10
C HIS A 6 2.88 -5.45 -6.84
N ILE A 7 1.70 -6.04 -7.04
CA ILE A 7 0.80 -6.43 -5.94
C ILE A 7 1.10 -7.87 -5.53
N GLU A 8 1.51 -8.05 -4.28
CA GLU A 8 1.72 -9.37 -3.68
C GLU A 8 0.38 -10.12 -3.58
N GLU A 9 0.33 -11.36 -4.08
CA GLU A 9 -0.74 -12.31 -3.78
C GLU A 9 -0.31 -13.24 -2.65
N ARG A 10 -1.07 -13.25 -1.55
CA ARG A 10 -0.76 -14.02 -0.34
C ARG A 10 -1.42 -15.40 -0.35
N PRO A 11 -0.92 -16.35 0.47
CA PRO A 11 -1.48 -17.68 0.54
C PRO A 11 -2.99 -17.69 0.83
N ALA A 12 -3.73 -18.59 0.20
CA ALA A 12 -5.17 -18.72 0.38
C ALA A 12 -5.58 -19.09 1.82
N GLU A 13 -4.67 -19.72 2.58
CA GLU A 13 -4.87 -20.12 3.98
C GLU A 13 -5.34 -18.96 4.87
N GLU A 14 -4.86 -17.73 4.62
CA GLU A 14 -5.25 -16.54 5.42
C GLU A 14 -6.74 -16.21 5.34
N LEU A 15 -7.42 -16.66 4.28
CA LEU A 15 -8.85 -16.46 4.06
C LEU A 15 -9.66 -17.75 4.31
N LEU A 16 -9.04 -18.92 4.15
CA LEU A 16 -9.69 -20.22 4.35
C LEU A 16 -9.68 -20.67 5.82
N SER A 17 -8.77 -20.15 6.65
CA SER A 17 -8.67 -20.51 8.06
C SER A 17 -8.34 -19.30 8.95
N TRP A 18 -8.77 -19.39 10.21
CA TRP A 18 -8.45 -18.43 11.26
C TRP A 18 -7.94 -19.20 12.48
N HIS A 19 -6.71 -18.91 12.92
CA HIS A 19 -6.01 -19.68 13.96
C HIS A 19 -6.00 -21.20 13.70
N GLY A 20 -5.83 -21.61 12.45
CA GLY A 20 -5.82 -23.01 12.03
C GLY A 20 -7.19 -23.70 12.07
N GLN A 21 -8.28 -22.97 12.31
CA GLN A 21 -9.65 -23.48 12.19
C GLN A 21 -10.25 -23.05 10.85
N PRO A 22 -10.81 -23.98 10.05
CA PRO A 22 -11.45 -23.63 8.78
C PRO A 22 -12.61 -22.65 8.96
N THR A 23 -12.64 -21.59 8.14
CA THR A 23 -13.71 -20.57 8.12
C THR A 23 -14.51 -20.58 6.81
N ALA A 24 -14.03 -21.30 5.79
CA ALA A 24 -14.69 -21.47 4.50
C ALA A 24 -14.81 -22.96 4.11
N PRO A 25 -15.77 -23.33 3.24
CA PRO A 25 -15.86 -24.68 2.70
C PRO A 25 -14.55 -25.13 2.01
N PRO A 26 -14.19 -26.42 2.08
CA PRO A 26 -13.01 -26.94 1.38
C PRO A 26 -13.07 -26.67 -0.13
N GLY A 27 -11.95 -26.20 -0.70
CA GLY A 27 -11.84 -25.90 -2.14
C GLY A 27 -12.46 -24.56 -2.57
N THR A 28 -12.85 -23.70 -1.64
CA THR A 28 -13.30 -22.34 -1.95
C THR A 28 -12.20 -21.58 -2.72
N PRO A 29 -12.47 -21.05 -3.92
CA PRO A 29 -11.50 -20.26 -4.67
C PRO A 29 -11.24 -18.95 -3.95
N VAL A 30 -9.98 -18.51 -3.97
CA VAL A 30 -9.52 -17.32 -3.24
C VAL A 30 -8.80 -16.37 -4.20
N TRP A 31 -9.03 -15.07 -3.99
CA TRP A 31 -8.21 -13.98 -4.52
C TRP A 31 -7.74 -13.16 -3.33
N ASN A 32 -6.44 -13.18 -3.03
CA ASN A 32 -5.87 -12.59 -1.82
C ASN A 32 -4.73 -11.60 -2.13
N PRO A 33 -5.01 -10.48 -2.83
CA PRO A 33 -4.03 -9.40 -2.98
C PRO A 33 -3.79 -8.74 -1.61
N ALA A 34 -2.52 -8.60 -1.23
CA ALA A 34 -2.13 -8.01 0.05
C ALA A 34 -2.27 -6.48 0.08
N PHE A 35 -2.24 -5.85 -1.09
CA PHE A 35 -2.21 -4.40 -1.26
C PHE A 35 -3.13 -3.96 -2.41
N ASP A 36 -3.50 -2.68 -2.38
CA ASP A 36 -4.09 -1.96 -3.50
C ASP A 36 -3.35 -0.63 -3.74
N VAL A 37 -3.74 0.08 -4.80
CA VAL A 37 -3.16 1.37 -5.15
C VAL A 37 -4.23 2.45 -4.98
N THR A 38 -3.95 3.43 -4.13
CA THR A 38 -4.73 4.66 -4.02
C THR A 38 -4.16 5.73 -4.97
N PRO A 39 -4.92 6.23 -5.97
CA PRO A 39 -4.49 7.33 -6.82
C PRO A 39 -4.13 8.59 -6.03
N GLY A 40 -3.11 9.32 -6.49
CA GLY A 40 -2.57 10.47 -5.76
C GLY A 40 -3.59 11.59 -5.55
N GLU A 41 -4.52 11.79 -6.49
CA GLU A 41 -5.60 12.77 -6.40
C GLU A 41 -6.61 12.49 -5.28
N LEU A 42 -6.63 11.26 -4.73
CA LEU A 42 -7.48 10.90 -3.59
C LEU A 42 -6.79 11.11 -2.23
N VAL A 43 -5.49 11.44 -2.23
CA VAL A 43 -4.73 11.70 -1.00
C VAL A 43 -4.68 13.20 -0.73
N ALA A 44 -4.98 13.60 0.51
CA ALA A 44 -4.96 15.01 0.91
C ALA A 44 -3.54 15.50 1.22
N ALA A 45 -2.73 14.67 1.88
CA ALA A 45 -1.35 14.97 2.24
C ALA A 45 -0.59 13.69 2.63
N PHE A 46 0.74 13.69 2.48
CA PHE A 46 1.63 12.70 3.09
C PHE A 46 2.30 13.30 4.33
N ILE A 47 2.31 12.56 5.44
CA ILE A 47 3.00 12.96 6.68
C ILE A 47 4.35 12.26 6.70
N THR A 48 5.42 13.05 6.87
CA THR A 48 6.81 12.58 6.88
C THR A 48 7.58 13.22 8.04
N GLU A 49 8.77 12.71 8.34
CA GLU A 49 9.70 13.25 9.31
C GLU A 49 10.19 14.68 8.96
N VAL A 50 10.15 15.05 7.67
CA VAL A 50 10.48 16.40 7.19
C VAL A 50 9.25 17.28 6.99
N GLY A 51 8.10 16.88 7.53
CA GLY A 51 6.85 17.64 7.56
C GLY A 51 5.75 17.11 6.63
N ILE A 52 4.78 17.98 6.32
CA ILE A 52 3.56 17.60 5.58
C ILE A 52 3.72 17.95 4.08
N LEU A 53 3.59 16.95 3.22
CA LEU A 53 3.61 17.08 1.75
C LEU A 53 2.20 17.21 1.19
N ARG A 54 1.96 18.19 0.34
CA ARG A 54 0.67 18.45 -0.32
C ARG A 54 0.85 18.49 -1.84
N PRO A 55 -0.22 18.29 -2.63
CA PRO A 55 -0.16 18.45 -4.08
C PRO A 55 0.40 19.84 -4.49
N PRO A 56 1.14 19.93 -5.61
CA PRO A 56 1.45 18.84 -6.52
C PRO A 56 2.55 17.91 -5.96
N TYR A 57 2.28 16.60 -6.00
CA TYR A 57 3.09 15.63 -5.27
C TYR A 57 4.52 15.45 -5.80
N PRO A 58 4.79 15.42 -7.12
CA PRO A 58 6.15 15.31 -7.63
C PRO A 58 7.09 16.36 -7.03
N GLU A 59 6.67 17.63 -7.01
CA GLU A 59 7.45 18.76 -6.51
C GLU A 59 7.65 18.68 -5.00
N SER A 60 6.57 18.41 -4.26
CA SER A 60 6.65 18.32 -2.80
C SER A 60 7.54 17.15 -2.36
N ILE A 61 7.48 16.01 -3.04
CA ILE A 61 8.30 14.82 -2.77
C ILE A 61 9.77 15.11 -3.10
N THR A 62 10.08 15.70 -4.27
CA THR A 62 11.45 16.12 -4.59
C THR A 62 12.02 17.08 -3.55
N ALA A 63 11.25 18.06 -3.10
CA ALA A 63 11.66 18.98 -2.04
C ALA A 63 11.80 18.28 -0.67
N ALA A 64 11.06 17.20 -0.41
CA ALA A 64 11.22 16.38 0.80
C ALA A 64 12.58 15.68 0.84
N PHE A 65 12.96 15.01 -0.25
CA PHE A 65 14.26 14.35 -0.36
C PHE A 65 15.42 15.34 -0.17
N ALA A 66 15.35 16.54 -0.76
CA ALA A 66 16.39 17.55 -0.59
C ALA A 66 16.58 17.99 0.87
N ARG A 67 15.52 17.95 1.70
CA ARG A 67 15.57 18.28 3.13
C ARG A 67 16.05 17.14 4.01
N GLY A 68 15.91 15.90 3.56
CA GLY A 68 16.31 14.68 4.29
C GLY A 68 17.77 14.25 4.07
N VAL A 69 18.56 14.98 3.27
CA VAL A 69 19.96 14.63 2.92
C VAL A 69 20.96 14.93 4.06
N ASP A 70 20.53 15.54 5.16
CA ASP A 70 21.39 15.87 6.32
C ASP A 70 21.48 14.76 7.41
N THR A 71 21.08 13.51 7.10
CA THR A 71 21.27 12.34 8.00
C THR A 71 22.31 11.36 7.48
#